data_AF-A0A7R9YMZ8-F1
#
_entry.id   AF-A0A7R9YMZ8-F1
#
_cell.length_a   1.000
_cell.length_b   1.000
_cell.length_c   1.000
_cell.angle_alpha   90.00
_cell.angle_beta   90.00
_cell.angle_gamma   90.00
#
_symmetry.space_group_name_H-M   'P 1'
#
loop_
_entity.id
_entity.type
_entity.pdbx_description
1 polymer ?
#
loop_
_entity_poly.entity_id
_entity_poly.type
_entity_poly.pdbx_seq_one_letter_code
_entity_poly.pdbx_strand_id
1 'polypeptide(L)'
;MSEEETILQREKEGRLENEFMVVLSKQPRYNNSTGKYSLNFAGRVKLASVKNVQMVYAGQEEVLMQFGKIGKNDFILDFQYPFTPMQAFAFGLTSLAYKLANEGG
;
A
#
# COMPACT_ATOMS: atom_id res chain seq x y z
N MET A 1 -1.21 15.46 22.78
CA MET A 1 -0.93 14.09 22.30
C MET A 1 0.50 13.81 22.66
N SER A 2 0.76 12.90 23.62
CA SER A 2 2.13 12.56 24.00
C SER A 2 2.74 11.60 22.96
N GLU A 3 4.07 11.55 22.84
CA GLU A 3 4.73 10.62 21.91
C GLU A 3 4.40 9.14 22.22
N GLU A 4 4.11 8.86 23.49
CA GLU A 4 3.69 7.56 24.01
C GLU A 4 2.35 7.07 23.44
N GLU A 5 1.53 7.98 22.90
CA GLU A 5 0.20 7.67 22.36
C GLU A 5 0.21 7.43 20.84
N THR A 6 1.37 7.51 20.18
CA THR A 6 1.46 7.38 18.72
C THR A 6 1.27 5.94 18.24
N ILE A 7 0.80 5.77 17.00
CA ILE A 7 0.65 4.44 16.37
C ILE A 7 2.00 3.71 16.30
N LEU A 8 3.08 4.43 15.99
CA LEU A 8 4.44 3.87 15.90
C LEU A 8 4.98 3.40 17.26
N GLN A 9 4.63 4.09 18.34
CA GLN A 9 5.04 3.64 19.66
C GLN A 9 4.30 2.36 20.06
N ARG A 10 3.00 2.28 19.77
CA ARG A 10 2.20 1.05 19.99
C ARG A 10 2.69 -0.14 19.15
N GLU A 11 3.22 0.11 17.96
CA GLU A 11 3.92 -0.92 17.16
C GLU A 11 5.14 -1.49 17.89
N LYS A 12 6.02 -0.62 18.38
CA LYS A 12 7.23 -1.04 19.11
C LYS A 12 6.91 -1.86 20.35
N GLU A 13 5.77 -1.60 20.97
CA GLU A 13 5.27 -2.32 22.15
C GLU A 13 4.50 -3.60 21.81
N GLY A 14 4.32 -3.93 20.53
CA GLY A 14 3.60 -5.14 20.10
C GLY A 14 2.08 -5.07 20.32
N ARG A 15 1.51 -3.86 20.43
CA ARG A 15 0.09 -3.65 20.74
C ARG A 15 -0.80 -3.42 19.52
N LEU A 16 -0.23 -3.36 18.31
CA LEU A 16 -0.98 -3.00 17.09
C LEU A 16 -2.15 -3.96 16.81
N GLU A 17 -1.89 -5.27 16.79
CA GLU A 17 -2.91 -6.25 16.38
C GLU A 17 -4.12 -6.28 17.32
N ASN A 18 -3.93 -5.88 18.58
CA ASN A 18 -4.99 -5.84 19.59
C ASN A 18 -5.82 -4.55 19.54
N GLU A 19 -5.26 -3.45 19.02
CA GLU A 19 -5.86 -2.12 19.07
C GLU A 19 -6.25 -1.56 17.69
N PHE A 20 -5.67 -2.11 16.60
CA PHE A 20 -5.80 -1.58 15.25
C PHE A 20 -6.05 -2.67 14.21
N MET A 21 -6.72 -2.27 13.12
CA MET A 21 -6.73 -3.06 11.90
C MET A 21 -5.38 -2.94 11.20
N VAL A 22 -4.61 -4.03 11.19
CA VAL A 22 -3.30 -4.08 10.52
C VAL A 22 -3.47 -4.51 9.07
N VAL A 23 -3.00 -3.67 8.15
CA VAL A 23 -2.95 -3.96 6.71
C VAL A 23 -1.52 -4.07 6.23
N LEU A 24 -1.28 -4.99 5.32
CA LEU A 24 0.05 -5.31 4.81
C LEU A 24 0.06 -5.24 3.29
N SER A 25 1.24 -4.96 2.73
CA SER A 25 1.45 -5.06 1.29
C SER A 25 1.25 -6.51 0.84
N LYS A 26 0.39 -6.69 -0.16
CA LYS A 26 0.16 -7.99 -0.79
C LYS A 26 1.42 -8.47 -1.48
N GLN A 27 1.82 -9.70 -1.19
CA GLN A 27 2.95 -10.33 -1.86
C GLN A 27 2.59 -10.65 -3.32
N PRO A 28 3.45 -10.31 -4.30
CA PRO A 28 3.19 -10.62 -5.69
C PRO A 28 3.21 -12.15 -5.90
N ARG A 29 2.39 -12.62 -6.84
CA ARG A 29 2.37 -14.04 -7.22
C ARG A 29 3.23 -14.28 -8.44
N TYR A 30 3.91 -15.42 -8.47
CA TYR A 30 4.66 -15.82 -9.65
C TYR A 30 3.70 -16.12 -10.80
N ASN A 31 3.90 -15.46 -11.92
CA ASN A 31 3.14 -15.69 -13.13
C ASN A 31 3.97 -16.57 -14.09
N ASN A 32 3.56 -17.83 -14.25
CA ASN A 32 4.25 -18.81 -15.09
C ASN A 32 4.33 -18.41 -16.58
N SER A 33 3.35 -17.66 -17.10
CA SER A 33 3.35 -17.29 -18.52
C SER A 33 4.30 -16.14 -18.85
N THR A 34 4.58 -15.26 -17.87
CA THR A 34 5.51 -14.13 -18.04
C THR A 34 6.86 -14.36 -17.36
N GLY A 35 6.96 -15.40 -16.52
CA GLY A 35 8.16 -15.72 -15.73
C GLY A 35 8.48 -14.69 -14.63
N LYS A 36 7.49 -13.88 -14.20
CA LYS A 36 7.70 -12.74 -13.30
C LYS A 36 6.73 -12.75 -12.13
N TYR A 37 7.17 -12.20 -11.01
CA TYR A 37 6.29 -11.87 -9.89
C TYR A 37 5.46 -10.63 -10.24
N SER A 38 4.14 -10.73 -10.11
CA SER A 38 3.24 -9.62 -10.40
C SER A 38 2.02 -9.62 -9.48
N LEU A 39 1.45 -8.43 -9.32
CA LEU A 39 0.13 -8.25 -8.71
C LEU A 39 -0.92 -8.09 -9.80
N ASN A 40 -2.12 -8.62 -9.56
CA ASN A 40 -3.24 -8.47 -10.48
C ASN A 40 -4.09 -7.25 -10.10
N PHE A 41 -3.96 -6.18 -10.88
CA PHE A 41 -4.74 -4.96 -10.71
C PHE A 41 -6.02 -4.93 -11.55
N ALA A 42 -6.45 -6.06 -12.12
CA ALA A 42 -7.66 -6.18 -12.93
C ALA A 42 -7.76 -5.10 -14.05
N GLY A 43 -6.62 -4.81 -14.70
CA GLY A 43 -6.53 -3.80 -15.77
C GLY A 43 -6.54 -2.33 -15.29
N ARG A 44 -6.65 -2.08 -13.99
CA ARG A 44 -6.65 -0.74 -13.40
C ARG A 44 -5.27 -0.08 -13.49
N VAL A 45 -4.20 -0.84 -13.24
CA VAL A 45 -2.80 -0.40 -13.42
C VAL A 45 -2.29 -0.80 -14.79
N LYS A 46 -1.67 0.14 -15.50
CA LYS A 46 -1.23 -0.04 -16.90
C LYS A 46 0.28 -0.03 -17.08
N LEU A 47 1.02 0.60 -16.17
CA LEU A 47 2.46 0.77 -16.28
C LEU A 47 3.17 0.06 -15.12
N ALA A 48 4.25 -0.65 -15.44
CA ALA A 48 5.11 -1.26 -14.42
C ALA A 48 5.77 -0.16 -13.56
N SER A 49 5.68 -0.31 -12.24
CA SER A 49 6.28 0.61 -11.29
C SER A 49 6.43 -0.05 -9.94
N VAL A 50 7.48 0.31 -9.19
CA VAL A 50 7.61 0.01 -7.77
C VAL A 50 6.51 0.66 -6.92
N LYS A 51 5.79 1.65 -7.49
CA LYS A 51 4.64 2.33 -6.88
C LYS A 51 3.35 1.51 -6.98
N ASN A 52 3.37 0.37 -7.65
CA ASN A 52 2.20 -0.48 -7.80
C ASN A 52 2.08 -1.37 -6.57
N VAL A 53 1.10 -1.09 -5.72
CA VAL A 53 0.90 -1.79 -4.43
C VAL A 53 -0.57 -2.11 -4.22
N GLN A 54 -0.83 -3.27 -3.63
CA GLN A 54 -2.14 -3.66 -3.09
C GLN A 54 -1.98 -3.87 -1.60
N MET A 55 -2.89 -3.34 -0.80
CA MET A 55 -2.95 -3.55 0.65
C MET A 55 -4.06 -4.55 0.96
N VAL A 56 -3.75 -5.52 1.82
CA VAL A 56 -4.67 -6.56 2.27
C VAL A 56 -4.70 -6.60 3.79
N TYR A 57 -5.78 -7.12 4.37
CA TYR A 57 -5.78 -7.45 5.80
C TYR A 57 -4.76 -8.57 6.08
N ALA A 58 -4.08 -8.52 7.23
CA ALA A 58 -3.10 -9.52 7.60
C ALA A 58 -3.71 -10.93 7.60
N GLY A 59 -3.10 -11.85 6.86
CA GLY A 59 -3.60 -13.23 6.73
C GLY A 59 -4.80 -13.41 5.77
N GLN A 60 -5.20 -12.37 5.03
CA GLN A 60 -6.27 -12.43 4.03
C GLN A 60 -5.80 -12.00 2.64
N GLU A 61 -6.60 -12.32 1.62
CA GLU A 61 -6.31 -12.05 0.21
C GLU A 61 -7.09 -10.86 -0.37
N GLU A 62 -8.11 -10.38 0.36
CA GLU A 62 -8.97 -9.28 -0.05
C GLU A 62 -8.19 -7.97 -0.12
N VAL A 63 -8.23 -7.33 -1.29
CA VAL A 63 -7.56 -6.06 -1.54
C VAL A 63 -8.42 -4.92 -1.03
N LEU A 64 -8.00 -4.26 0.05
CA LEU A 64 -8.71 -3.13 0.66
C LEU A 64 -8.33 -1.79 0.02
N MET A 65 -7.12 -1.71 -0.54
CA MET A 65 -6.63 -0.53 -1.24
C MET A 65 -5.66 -0.94 -2.33
N GLN A 66 -5.70 -0.27 -3.47
CA GLN A 66 -4.68 -0.40 -4.50
C GLN A 66 -4.27 0.96 -5.03
N PHE A 67 -2.96 1.12 -5.19
CA PHE A 67 -2.35 2.30 -5.77
C PHE A 67 -1.44 1.88 -6.90
N GLY A 68 -1.44 2.61 -8.01
CA GLY A 68 -0.55 2.27 -9.12
C GLY A 68 -0.59 3.22 -10.30
N LYS A 69 0.42 3.07 -11.15
CA LYS A 69 0.72 4.02 -12.23
C LYS A 69 -0.09 3.71 -13.50
N ILE A 70 -0.74 4.74 -14.05
CA ILE A 70 -1.51 4.64 -15.30
C ILE A 70 -1.01 5.58 -16.41
N GLY A 71 -0.24 6.61 -16.07
CA GLY A 71 0.34 7.58 -17.00
C GLY A 71 1.68 8.11 -16.50
N LYS A 72 2.23 9.16 -17.13
CA LYS A 72 3.53 9.73 -16.74
C LYS A 72 3.53 10.20 -15.28
N ASN A 73 2.50 10.98 -14.94
CA ASN A 73 2.26 11.56 -13.61
C ASN A 73 0.87 11.17 -13.06
N ASP A 74 0.23 10.19 -13.69
CA ASP A 74 -1.14 9.80 -13.38
C ASP A 74 -1.15 8.47 -12.64
N PHE A 75 -1.87 8.44 -11.54
CA PHE A 75 -2.02 7.30 -10.66
C PHE A 75 -3.49 7.06 -10.36
N ILE A 76 -3.82 5.80 -10.12
CA ILE A 76 -5.09 5.42 -9.54
C ILE A 76 -4.91 5.14 -8.06
N LEU A 77 -5.96 5.40 -7.30
CA LEU A 77 -6.08 5.05 -5.90
C LEU A 77 -7.50 4.54 -5.69
N ASP A 78 -7.66 3.22 -5.69
CA ASP A 78 -8.92 2.59 -5.35
C ASP A 78 -8.84 2.15 -3.90
N PHE A 79 -9.85 2.46 -3.10
CA PHE A 79 -9.93 2.06 -1.70
C PHE A 79 -11.38 1.69 -1.37
N GLN A 80 -11.53 0.82 -0.39
CA GLN A 80 -12.83 0.43 0.13
C GLN A 80 -12.85 0.53 1.66
N TYR A 81 -14.01 0.26 2.25
CA TYR A 81 -14.15 0.15 3.70
C TYR A 81 -13.02 -0.73 4.27
N PRO A 82 -12.39 -0.35 5.39
CA PRO A 82 -12.74 0.77 6.28
C PRO A 82 -11.95 2.06 6.04
N PHE A 83 -11.26 2.20 4.91
CA PHE A 83 -10.48 3.41 4.65
C PHE A 83 -11.37 4.61 4.36
N THR A 84 -11.06 5.72 5.03
CA THR A 84 -11.54 7.04 4.63
C THR A 84 -10.76 7.56 3.43
N PRO A 85 -11.33 8.47 2.62
CA PRO A 85 -10.60 9.14 1.55
C PRO A 85 -9.32 9.82 2.03
N MET A 86 -9.32 10.40 3.24
CA MET A 86 -8.14 11.06 3.81
C MET A 86 -7.01 10.07 4.10
N GLN A 87 -7.31 8.93 4.73
CA GLN A 87 -6.32 7.89 4.99
C GLN A 87 -5.73 7.32 3.70
N ALA A 88 -6.59 7.05 2.70
CA ALA A 88 -6.15 6.57 1.39
C ALA A 88 -5.27 7.59 0.68
N PHE A 89 -5.65 8.86 0.71
CA PHE A 89 -4.87 9.93 0.08
C PHE A 89 -3.50 10.12 0.74
N ALA A 90 -3.45 10.13 2.08
CA ALA A 90 -2.20 10.18 2.83
C ALA A 90 -1.27 9.00 2.48
N PHE A 91 -1.82 7.80 2.36
CA PHE A 91 -1.07 6.62 1.89
C PHE A 91 -0.49 6.82 0.47
N GLY A 92 -1.29 7.33 -0.46
CA GLY A 92 -0.85 7.64 -1.83
C GLY A 92 0.30 8.64 -1.86
N LEU A 93 0.24 9.70 -1.04
CA LEU A 93 1.32 10.69 -0.91
C LEU A 93 2.61 10.06 -0.37
N THR A 94 2.52 9.25 0.69
CA THR A 94 3.68 8.54 1.25
C THR A 94 4.31 7.60 0.21
N SER A 95 3.50 6.89 -0.58
CA SER A 95 3.97 6.02 -1.67
C SER A 95 4.70 6.79 -2.79
N LEU A 96 4.36 8.06 -3.00
CA LEU A 96 5.07 8.93 -3.93
C LEU A 96 6.35 9.52 -3.32
N ALA A 97 6.28 9.94 -2.05
CA ALA A 97 7.35 10.62 -1.33
C ALA A 97 8.53 9.71 -0.99
N TYR A 98 8.29 8.44 -0.65
CA TYR A 98 9.32 7.46 -0.29
C TYR A 98 10.42 7.32 -1.36
N LYS A 99 10.09 7.60 -2.63
CA LYS A 99 11.05 7.54 -3.72
C LYS A 99 11.86 8.83 -3.92
N LEU A 100 11.27 10.01 -3.64
CA LEU A 100 12.01 11.28 -3.75
C LEU A 100 13.19 11.33 -2.77
N ALA A 101 13.07 10.66 -1.62
CA ALA A 101 14.16 10.52 -0.65
C ALA A 101 15.30 9.57 -1.11
N ASN A 102 15.03 8.67 -2.06
CA ASN A 102 15.97 7.62 -2.50
C ASN A 102 16.47 7.80 -3.95
N GLU A 103 15.99 8.82 -4.67
CA GLU A 103 16.47 9.20 -6.03
C GLU A 103 17.41 10.42 -6.02
N GLY A 104 17.81 10.89 -4.83
CA GLY A 104 18.70 12.05 -4.62
C GLY A 104 20.07 11.69 -4.00
N GLY A 105 20.58 10.48 -4.22
CA GLY A 105 21.89 10.02 -3.78
C GLY A 105 22.75 9.51 -4.93
#